data_AF-A0A8S3YIZ9-F1
#
_entry.id   AF-A0A8S3YIZ9-F1
#
_cell.length_a   1.000
_cell.length_b   1.000
_cell.length_c   1.000
_cell.angle_alpha   90.00
_cell.angle_beta   90.00
_cell.angle_gamma   90.00
#
_symmetry.space_group_name_H-M   'P 1'
#
loop_
_entity.id
_entity.type
_entity.pdbx_description
1 polymer ?
#
loop_
_entity_poly.entity_id
_entity_poly.type
_entity_poly.pdbx_seq_one_letter_code
_entity_poly.pdbx_strand_id
1 'polypeptide(L)'
;MLITDYGITDYRSTDYRITDYRITDYRSTDYRITDYRNTDNRSTDFRIAAYRITDYRITNYGITDYRSTDYRITDYRITDYRSTDYSITDYRITDYRSTDYRFTDYRRTDYRITDNRITDNRITSYRIAD
;
A
#
# COMPACT_ATOMS: atom_id res chain seq x y z
N MET A 1 -2.95 12.45 13.24
CA MET A 1 -3.47 11.67 14.40
C MET A 1 -2.51 10.53 14.73
N LEU A 2 -2.24 10.26 16.00
CA LEU A 2 -1.42 9.13 16.45
C LEU A 2 -2.33 8.05 17.03
N ILE A 3 -2.28 6.84 16.48
CA ILE A 3 -2.97 5.66 16.98
C ILE A 3 -1.94 4.58 17.27
N THR A 4 -2.05 3.90 18.41
CA THR A 4 -1.18 2.77 18.74
C THR A 4 -1.65 1.49 18.08
N ASP A 5 -2.94 1.15 18.19
CA ASP A 5 -3.52 -0.05 17.59
C ASP A 5 -4.88 0.30 16.96
N TYR A 6 -5.09 -0.17 15.72
CA TYR A 6 -6.37 -0.08 15.04
C TYR A 6 -6.70 -1.42 14.35
N GLY A 7 -7.72 -2.09 14.86
CA GLY A 7 -8.28 -3.31 14.29
C GLY A 7 -9.69 -3.10 13.75
N ILE A 8 -9.96 -3.55 12.52
CA ILE A 8 -11.30 -3.55 11.93
C ILE A 8 -11.57 -4.82 11.12
N THR A 9 -12.79 -5.33 11.19
CA THR A 9 -13.16 -6.53 10.40
C THR A 9 -13.54 -6.16 8.97
N ASP A 10 -14.50 -5.26 8.77
CA ASP A 10 -14.90 -4.75 7.44
C ASP A 10 -14.91 -3.22 7.49
N TYR A 11 -14.21 -2.60 6.56
CA TYR A 11 -14.25 -1.17 6.34
C TYR A 11 -14.67 -0.88 4.90
N ARG A 12 -15.75 -0.09 4.75
CA ARG A 12 -16.21 0.40 3.45
C ARG A 12 -16.42 1.90 3.48
N SER A 13 -15.81 2.59 2.53
CA SER A 13 -16.06 4.01 2.31
C SER A 13 -16.10 4.35 0.84
N THR A 14 -16.85 5.39 0.47
CA THR A 14 -16.78 6.00 -0.86
C THR A 14 -15.57 6.91 -0.97
N ASP A 15 -15.32 7.74 0.04
CA ASP A 15 -14.19 8.67 0.09
C ASP A 15 -13.46 8.52 1.43
N TYR A 16 -12.14 8.50 1.39
CA TYR A 16 -11.31 8.61 2.59
C TYR A 16 -10.18 9.59 2.35
N ARG A 17 -10.16 10.66 3.14
CA ARG A 17 -9.16 11.74 3.03
C ARG A 17 -8.55 12.01 4.38
N ILE A 18 -7.23 12.00 4.43
CA ILE A 18 -6.50 12.29 5.65
C ILE A 18 -5.20 13.02 5.33
N THR A 19 -4.86 14.03 6.14
CA THR A 19 -3.62 14.80 5.93
C THR A 19 -2.45 14.14 6.63
N ASP A 20 -2.62 13.75 7.90
CA ASP A 20 -1.55 13.18 8.72
C ASP A 20 -2.03 11.97 9.51
N TYR A 21 -1.46 10.81 9.20
CA TYR A 21 -1.77 9.57 9.89
C TYR A 21 -0.50 8.86 10.37
N ARG A 22 -0.43 8.60 11.67
CA ARG A 22 0.60 7.76 12.29
C ARG A 22 -0.06 6.63 13.04
N ILE A 23 0.30 5.41 12.67
CA ILE A 23 -0.16 4.21 13.35
C ILE A 23 1.00 3.27 13.65
N THR A 24 1.01 2.66 14.84
CA THR A 24 1.98 1.59 15.11
C THR A 24 1.49 0.30 14.47
N ASP A 25 0.30 -0.18 14.84
CA ASP A 25 -0.25 -1.45 14.37
C ASP A 25 -1.62 -1.25 13.71
N TYR A 26 -1.72 -1.60 12.42
CA TYR A 26 -3.01 -1.64 11.70
C TYR A 26 -3.34 -3.06 11.26
N ARG A 27 -4.57 -3.51 11.56
CA ARG A 27 -5.08 -4.81 11.14
C ARG A 27 -6.47 -4.68 10.53
N SER A 28 -6.64 -5.22 9.31
CA SER A 28 -7.95 -5.32 8.66
C SER A 28 -8.16 -6.67 8.00
N THR A 29 -9.39 -7.18 8.03
CA THR A 29 -9.76 -8.35 7.22
C THR A 29 -10.18 -7.90 5.82
N ASP A 30 -11.20 -7.05 5.73
CA ASP A 30 -11.68 -6.48 4.47
C ASP A 30 -11.62 -4.96 4.50
N TYR A 31 -10.93 -4.39 3.51
CA TYR A 31 -10.85 -2.95 3.34
C TYR A 31 -11.20 -2.55 1.90
N ARG A 32 -12.29 -1.80 1.73
CA ARG A 32 -12.77 -1.38 0.42
C ARG A 32 -13.05 0.12 0.38
N ILE A 33 -12.41 0.80 -0.57
CA ILE A 33 -12.61 2.24 -0.79
C ILE A 33 -12.77 2.52 -2.28
N THR A 34 -13.63 3.47 -2.64
CA THR A 34 -13.62 4.02 -4.00
C THR A 34 -12.44 4.98 -4.13
N ASP A 35 -12.44 6.11 -3.42
CA ASP A 35 -11.38 7.11 -3.51
C ASP A 35 -10.62 7.32 -2.19
N TYR A 36 -9.32 7.05 -2.20
CA TYR A 36 -8.39 7.24 -1.09
C TYR A 36 -7.37 8.34 -1.42
N ARG A 37 -7.28 9.35 -0.55
CA ARG A 37 -6.26 10.40 -0.62
C ARG A 37 -5.56 10.59 0.71
N ASN A 38 -4.23 10.59 0.70
CA ASN A 38 -3.44 10.82 1.90
C ASN A 38 -2.19 11.66 1.59
N THR A 39 -1.90 12.65 2.44
CA THR A 39 -0.69 13.47 2.27
C THR A 39 0.51 12.81 2.94
N ASP A 40 0.41 12.48 4.23
CA ASP A 40 1.47 11.86 5.01
C ASP A 40 0.95 10.65 5.82
N ASN A 41 1.47 9.47 5.48
CA ASN A 41 1.21 8.23 6.23
C ASN A 41 2.50 7.59 6.71
N ARG A 42 2.56 7.29 8.02
CA ARG A 42 3.60 6.43 8.58
C ARG A 42 2.98 5.31 9.40
N SER A 43 3.31 4.09 9.03
CA SER A 43 2.90 2.87 9.74
C SER A 43 4.12 2.05 10.13
N THR A 44 4.12 1.44 11.32
CA THR A 44 5.15 0.44 11.65
C THR A 44 4.76 -0.90 11.05
N ASP A 45 3.62 -1.44 11.46
CA ASP A 45 3.10 -2.73 11.01
C ASP A 45 1.72 -2.56 10.38
N PHE A 46 1.55 -3.12 9.19
CA PHE A 46 0.30 -3.07 8.46
C PHE A 46 -0.06 -4.45 7.90
N ARG A 47 -1.19 -5.01 8.35
CA ARG A 47 -1.64 -6.33 7.95
C ARG A 47 -3.07 -6.28 7.42
N ILE A 48 -3.26 -6.68 6.17
CA ILE A 48 -4.59 -6.74 5.55
C ILE A 48 -4.79 -8.06 4.81
N ALA A 49 -5.89 -8.76 5.10
CA ALA A 49 -6.24 -9.95 4.32
C ALA A 49 -6.67 -9.55 2.90
N ALA A 50 -7.68 -8.69 2.74
CA ALA A 50 -8.15 -8.22 1.44
C ALA A 50 -8.24 -6.69 1.35
N TYR A 51 -7.59 -6.13 0.34
CA TYR A 51 -7.54 -4.69 0.06
C TYR A 51 -8.03 -4.38 -1.35
N ARG A 52 -9.07 -3.54 -1.48
CA ARG A 52 -9.64 -3.16 -2.77
C ARG A 52 -9.88 -1.66 -2.87
N ILE A 53 -9.18 -0.99 -3.79
CA ILE A 53 -9.36 0.45 -4.01
C ILE A 53 -9.55 0.79 -5.49
N THR A 54 -10.39 1.78 -5.79
CA THR A 54 -10.52 2.32 -7.15
C THR A 54 -9.45 3.37 -7.39
N ASP A 55 -9.47 4.48 -6.65
CA ASP A 55 -8.49 5.55 -6.71
C ASP A 55 -7.63 5.59 -5.45
N TYR A 56 -6.31 5.42 -5.59
CA TYR A 56 -5.36 5.57 -4.49
C TYR A 56 -4.33 6.65 -4.81
N ARG A 57 -4.31 7.73 -4.03
CA ARG A 57 -3.37 8.86 -4.21
C ARG A 57 -2.66 9.21 -2.93
N ILE A 58 -1.33 9.12 -2.95
CA ILE A 58 -0.49 9.51 -1.80
C ILE A 58 0.66 10.41 -2.20
N THR A 59 0.96 11.40 -1.35
CA THR A 59 2.19 12.18 -1.49
C THR A 59 3.36 11.46 -0.82
N ASN A 60 3.30 11.19 0.49
CA ASN A 60 4.36 10.51 1.23
C ASN A 60 3.82 9.27 1.97
N TYR A 61 4.39 8.11 1.64
CA TYR A 61 4.10 6.85 2.32
C TYR A 61 5.36 6.21 2.88
N GLY A 62 5.37 5.96 4.19
CA GLY A 62 6.43 5.23 4.87
C GLY A 62 5.86 4.05 5.67
N ILE A 63 6.41 2.86 5.44
CA ILE A 63 6.05 1.67 6.20
C ILE A 63 7.26 0.81 6.56
N THR A 64 7.26 0.20 7.75
CA THR A 64 8.31 -0.74 8.13
C THR A 64 8.00 -2.15 7.65
N ASP A 65 6.92 -2.78 8.13
CA ASP A 65 6.45 -4.11 7.69
C ASP A 65 5.04 -3.99 7.08
N TYR A 66 4.92 -4.39 5.81
CA TYR A 66 3.65 -4.50 5.10
C TYR A 66 3.38 -5.95 4.71
N ARG A 67 2.21 -6.47 5.10
CA ARG A 67 1.72 -7.78 4.67
C ARG A 67 0.31 -7.70 4.13
N SER A 68 0.10 -8.24 2.94
CA SER A 68 -1.23 -8.45 2.40
C SER A 68 -1.39 -9.77 1.66
N THR A 69 -2.57 -10.39 1.78
CA THR A 69 -2.90 -11.61 1.03
C THR A 69 -3.44 -11.25 -0.35
N ASP A 70 -4.49 -10.43 -0.42
CA ASP A 70 -5.15 -10.01 -1.65
C ASP A 70 -5.09 -8.48 -1.78
N TYR A 71 -4.37 -7.96 -2.77
CA TYR A 71 -4.27 -6.53 -3.01
C TYR A 71 -4.68 -6.16 -4.44
N ARG A 72 -5.76 -5.38 -4.58
CA ARG A 72 -6.28 -4.96 -5.89
C ARG A 72 -6.53 -3.47 -5.93
N ILE A 73 -5.89 -2.79 -6.88
CA ILE A 73 -6.12 -1.37 -7.13
C ILE A 73 -6.33 -1.11 -8.62
N THR A 74 -7.25 -0.22 -8.95
CA THR A 74 -7.43 0.23 -10.34
C THR A 74 -6.38 1.28 -10.67
N ASP A 75 -6.41 2.42 -9.97
CA ASP A 75 -5.49 3.53 -10.15
C ASP A 75 -4.64 3.78 -8.91
N TYR A 76 -3.32 3.61 -9.05
CA TYR A 76 -2.36 3.86 -7.98
C TYR A 76 -1.40 4.98 -8.36
N ARG A 77 -1.42 6.08 -7.61
CA ARG A 77 -0.50 7.21 -7.78
C ARG A 77 0.20 7.55 -6.48
N ILE A 78 1.52 7.56 -6.53
CA ILE A 78 2.35 7.98 -5.41
C ILE A 78 3.47 8.93 -5.83
N THR A 79 3.79 9.90 -4.98
CA THR A 79 4.99 10.74 -5.18
C THR A 79 6.20 10.07 -4.54
N ASP A 80 6.15 9.80 -3.23
CA ASP A 80 7.24 9.21 -2.47
C ASP A 80 6.78 7.97 -1.70
N TYR A 81 7.40 6.84 -1.98
CA TYR A 81 7.16 5.59 -1.26
C TYR A 81 8.45 5.02 -0.67
N ARG A 82 8.40 4.63 0.62
CA ARG A 82 9.45 3.88 1.29
C ARG A 82 8.88 2.70 2.08
N SER A 83 9.40 1.50 1.82
CA SER A 83 9.16 0.32 2.67
C SER A 83 10.46 -0.44 2.96
N THR A 84 10.56 -0.98 4.17
CA THR A 84 11.67 -1.86 4.55
C THR A 84 11.34 -3.31 4.20
N ASP A 85 10.25 -3.85 4.73
CA ASP A 85 9.80 -5.22 4.49
C ASP A 85 8.41 -5.22 3.85
N TYR A 86 8.32 -5.72 2.62
CA TYR A 86 7.06 -5.78 1.88
C TYR A 86 6.80 -7.20 1.39
N SER A 87 5.68 -7.79 1.82
CA SER A 87 5.28 -9.14 1.42
C SER A 87 3.83 -9.18 0.97
N ILE A 88 3.60 -9.66 -0.26
CA ILE A 88 2.25 -9.88 -0.79
C ILE A 88 2.11 -11.25 -1.44
N THR A 89 0.99 -11.91 -1.22
CA THR A 89 0.63 -13.14 -1.94
C THR A 89 0.11 -12.80 -3.33
N ASP A 90 -1.07 -12.20 -3.43
CA ASP A 90 -1.74 -11.84 -4.68
C ASP A 90 -1.79 -10.32 -4.85
N TYR A 91 -1.28 -9.82 -5.97
CA TYR A 91 -1.50 -8.41 -6.29
C TYR A 91 -1.79 -8.12 -7.74
N ARG A 92 -2.69 -7.16 -7.91
CA ARG A 92 -3.14 -6.69 -9.21
C ARG A 92 -3.31 -5.18 -9.18
N ILE A 93 -2.60 -4.51 -10.09
CA ILE A 93 -2.87 -3.11 -10.39
C ILE A 93 -3.18 -2.96 -11.88
N THR A 94 -4.17 -2.13 -12.21
CA THR A 94 -4.41 -1.75 -13.60
C THR A 94 -3.40 -0.68 -13.99
N ASP A 95 -3.45 0.48 -13.34
CA ASP A 95 -2.62 1.64 -13.63
C ASP A 95 -1.75 2.02 -12.42
N TYR A 96 -0.44 2.03 -12.61
CA TYR A 96 0.53 2.41 -11.59
C TYR A 96 1.39 3.60 -12.03
N ARG A 97 1.47 4.63 -11.19
CA ARG A 97 2.34 5.79 -11.36
C ARG A 97 3.08 6.14 -10.08
N SER A 98 4.41 6.19 -10.15
CA SER A 98 5.28 6.61 -9.05
C SER A 98 6.34 7.61 -9.52
N THR A 99 6.65 8.61 -8.69
CA THR A 99 7.85 9.44 -8.88
C THR A 99 9.05 8.75 -8.25
N ASP A 100 9.02 8.53 -6.94
CA ASP A 100 10.12 7.97 -6.14
C ASP A 100 9.68 6.72 -5.39
N TYR A 101 10.32 5.59 -5.70
CA TYR A 101 9.99 4.29 -5.12
C TYR A 101 11.22 3.64 -4.50
N ARG A 102 11.20 3.35 -3.19
CA ARG A 102 12.34 2.70 -2.51
C ARG A 102 11.93 1.54 -1.60
N PHE A 103 12.61 0.40 -1.80
CA PHE A 103 12.43 -0.83 -1.02
C PHE A 103 13.76 -1.40 -0.57
N THR A 104 13.76 -1.95 0.64
CA THR A 104 14.90 -2.74 1.14
C THR A 104 14.67 -4.21 0.84
N ASP A 105 13.50 -4.76 1.19
CA ASP A 105 13.15 -6.16 1.00
C ASP A 105 11.73 -6.31 0.44
N TYR A 106 11.63 -6.91 -0.75
CA TYR A 106 10.35 -7.15 -1.42
C TYR A 106 10.17 -8.62 -1.77
N ARG A 107 9.05 -9.21 -1.35
CA ARG A 107 8.66 -10.58 -1.64
C ARG A 107 7.27 -10.65 -2.22
N ARG A 108 7.11 -11.43 -3.30
CA ARG A 108 5.81 -11.67 -3.90
C ARG A 108 5.66 -13.05 -4.51
N THR A 109 4.43 -13.53 -4.52
CA THR A 109 4.04 -14.78 -5.20
C THR A 109 3.42 -14.43 -6.55
N ASP A 110 2.21 -13.89 -6.59
CA ASP A 110 1.49 -13.60 -7.83
C ASP A 110 1.49 -12.12 -8.22
N TYR A 111 2.05 -11.81 -9.41
CA TYR A 111 2.23 -10.43 -9.88
C TYR A 111 1.53 -10.06 -11.19
N ARG A 112 0.63 -9.06 -11.14
CA ARG A 112 0.13 -8.40 -12.35
C ARG A 112 0.05 -6.88 -12.22
N ILE A 113 0.69 -6.17 -13.14
CA ILE A 113 0.42 -4.76 -13.45
C ILE A 113 0.16 -4.64 -14.94
N THR A 114 -0.86 -3.87 -15.33
CA THR A 114 -1.21 -3.67 -16.74
C THR A 114 -0.42 -2.50 -17.33
N ASP A 115 -0.42 -1.37 -16.64
CA ASP A 115 0.26 -0.14 -17.05
C ASP A 115 1.09 0.40 -15.88
N ASN A 116 2.36 0.73 -16.17
CA ASN A 116 3.32 1.14 -15.16
C ASN A 116 4.18 2.31 -15.64
N ARG A 117 4.27 3.37 -14.84
CA ARG A 117 5.20 4.48 -15.03
C ARG A 117 5.92 4.80 -13.73
N ILE A 118 7.24 4.67 -13.73
CA ILE A 118 8.10 4.99 -12.60
C ILE A 118 9.21 5.92 -13.09
N THR A 119 9.40 7.04 -12.40
CA THR A 119 10.51 7.98 -12.71
C THR A 119 11.81 7.50 -12.07
N ASP A 120 11.77 7.19 -10.77
CA ASP A 120 12.91 6.78 -9.98
C ASP A 120 12.57 5.57 -9.10
N ASN A 121 13.43 4.56 -9.15
CA ASN A 121 13.25 3.31 -8.40
C ASN A 121 14.56 2.82 -7.80
N ARG A 122 14.52 2.43 -6.53
CA ARG A 122 15.64 1.82 -5.82
C ARG A 122 15.20 0.60 -5.02
N ILE A 123 15.65 -0.56 -5.44
CA ILE A 123 15.36 -1.85 -4.78
C ILE A 123 16.68 -2.45 -4.31
N THR A 124 16.74 -2.84 -3.03
CA THR A 124 17.94 -3.46 -2.44
C THR A 124 17.88 -4.98 -2.53
N SER A 125 16.71 -5.58 -2.31
CA SER A 125 16.47 -7.00 -2.49
C SER A 125 15.06 -7.26 -3.04
N TYR A 126 14.93 -8.29 -3.87
CA TYR A 126 13.70 -8.61 -4.58
C TYR A 126 13.59 -10.12 -4.82
N ARG A 127 12.42 -10.69 -4.51
CA ARG A 127 12.11 -12.11 -4.77
C ARG A 127 10.69 -12.26 -5.32
N ILE A 128 10.58 -12.93 -6.47
CA ILE A 128 9.33 -13.45 -7.03
C ILE A 128 9.38 -14.98 -6.91
N ALA A 129 8.25 -15.58 -6.53
CA ALA A 129 8.00 -17.00 -6.70
C ALA A 129 6.71 -17.16 -7.52
N ASP A 130 6.86 -17.41 -8.81
CA ASP A 130 5.74 -17.82 -9.68
C ASP A 130 5.47 -19.33 -9.53
#